data_AF-A0A8J3VHW4-F1
#
_entry.id   AF-A0A8J3VHW4-F1
#
_cell.length_a   1.000
_cell.length_b   1.000
_cell.length_c   1.000
_cell.angle_alpha   90.00
_cell.angle_beta   90.00
_cell.angle_gamma   90.00
#
_symmetry.space_group_name_H-M   'P 1'
#
loop_
_entity.id
_entity.type
_entity.pdbx_description
1 polymer ?
#
loop_
_entity_poly.entity_id
_entity_poly.type
_entity_poly.pdbx_seq_one_letter_code
_entity_poly.pdbx_strand_id
1 'polypeptide(L)'
;MTPLERRCRRLLLAYPPGYRAERGDEIVSTLLDEARPGQRYPTLRDAIDLLIHATRRRVGVTADFDAGLAIAAPWALAIAAGISAFVWWQVEPLIPTVGPAVYAAWVLAAMVARRFAVAMAVAITAIAPFAALSTSAERPPLWIVVPLIVLGLITCGGMLKPTAEQRLNIVASAAAIAVTCAPIKPALPGYYQPVLTRVGIVVAVGVLAMMTLALRRGRPYLYAALLLAVPAAWFGPIDAVNWQIGLDYVTAARFGRLAHVVTATCVVIAMLSWLSRQSGTASRASGLALGGGAGYTLFLTLTLDGAWPSASIATVTALGLLGLLLGRPSLTASLIGAATYFTLGVAVGVYSNNWSSTWPTPARTAVLVAMLSLLPCAYAAFHLLRATQLTWRHAAAMVVSLGWTGYLTVPAVMAWGPLLWVLTAVTAIAAIRRRISHEPGSIVRRIL
;
A
#
# COMPACT_ATOMS: atom_id res chain seq x y z
N MET A 1 -20.90 37.60 -5.63
CA MET A 1 -20.11 36.36 -5.73
C MET A 1 -19.57 36.21 -7.15
N THR A 2 -18.24 36.31 -7.34
CA THR A 2 -17.64 36.24 -8.69
C THR A 2 -17.68 34.80 -9.24
N PRO A 3 -17.57 34.59 -10.58
CA PRO A 3 -17.49 33.24 -11.15
C PRO A 3 -16.30 32.42 -10.60
N LEU A 4 -15.17 33.08 -10.34
CA LEU A 4 -13.98 32.48 -9.75
C LEU A 4 -14.25 31.99 -8.32
N GLU A 5 -14.82 32.85 -7.48
CA GLU A 5 -15.18 32.51 -6.09
C GLU A 5 -16.10 31.28 -6.03
N ARG A 6 -17.11 31.21 -6.93
CA ARG A 6 -18.03 30.06 -7.00
C ARG A 6 -17.32 28.75 -7.33
N ARG A 7 -16.25 28.80 -8.14
CA ARG A 7 -15.46 27.62 -8.50
C ARG A 7 -14.50 27.21 -7.38
N CYS A 8 -13.84 28.18 -6.75
CA CYS A 8 -13.01 27.92 -5.56
C CYS A 8 -13.85 27.27 -4.44
N ARG A 9 -15.06 27.79 -4.16
CA ARG A 9 -15.97 27.18 -3.17
C ARG A 9 -16.41 25.75 -3.54
N ARG A 10 -16.57 25.43 -4.84
CA ARG A 10 -16.82 24.04 -5.28
C ARG A 10 -15.63 23.13 -5.02
N LEU A 11 -14.40 23.59 -5.26
CA LEU A 11 -13.20 22.82 -4.94
C LEU A 11 -13.09 22.54 -3.43
N LEU A 12 -13.52 23.48 -2.59
CA LEU A 12 -13.58 23.28 -1.14
C LEU A 12 -14.57 22.19 -0.69
N LEU A 13 -15.45 21.68 -1.56
CA LEU A 13 -16.24 20.49 -1.24
C LEU A 13 -15.36 19.26 -0.99
N ALA A 14 -14.13 19.26 -1.53
CA ALA A 14 -13.13 18.27 -1.22
C ALA A 14 -12.66 18.32 0.24
N TYR A 15 -12.79 19.42 0.98
CA TYR A 15 -12.42 19.47 2.41
C TYR A 15 -13.47 18.86 3.33
N PRO A 16 -13.08 18.34 4.52
CA PRO A 16 -14.04 17.92 5.54
C PRO A 16 -15.01 19.07 5.91
N PRO A 17 -16.31 18.79 6.17
CA PRO A 17 -17.31 19.84 6.41
C PRO A 17 -16.95 20.84 7.53
N GLY A 18 -16.46 20.34 8.68
CA GLY A 18 -16.05 21.20 9.79
C GLY A 18 -14.87 22.12 9.45
N TYR A 19 -13.87 21.58 8.74
CA TYR A 19 -12.72 22.38 8.29
C TYR A 19 -13.12 23.45 7.28
N ARG A 20 -14.03 23.12 6.36
CA ARG A 20 -14.57 24.09 5.41
C ARG A 20 -15.37 25.18 6.11
N ALA A 21 -16.15 24.85 7.14
CA ALA A 21 -16.91 25.84 7.90
C ALA A 21 -15.99 26.81 8.68
N GLU A 22 -14.87 26.32 9.20
CA GLU A 22 -13.92 27.12 10.00
C GLU A 22 -12.95 27.94 9.13
N ARG A 23 -12.41 27.34 8.06
CA ARG A 23 -11.28 27.89 7.28
C ARG A 23 -11.62 28.16 5.81
N GLY A 24 -12.83 27.84 5.37
CA GLY A 24 -13.19 27.90 3.95
C GLY A 24 -13.14 29.31 3.37
N ASP A 25 -13.60 30.31 4.13
CA ASP A 25 -13.59 31.70 3.68
C ASP A 25 -12.17 32.28 3.63
N GLU A 26 -11.30 31.95 4.59
CA GLU A 26 -9.87 32.32 4.59
C GLU A 26 -9.13 31.74 3.37
N ILE A 27 -9.39 30.47 3.04
CA ILE A 27 -8.77 29.83 1.86
C ILE A 27 -9.27 30.48 0.57
N VAL A 28 -10.58 30.78 0.47
CA VAL A 28 -11.14 31.44 -0.72
C VAL A 28 -10.62 32.87 -0.84
N SER A 29 -10.52 33.63 0.25
CA SER A 29 -9.99 35.01 0.20
C SER A 29 -8.54 35.01 -0.29
N THR A 30 -7.70 34.14 0.27
CA THR A 30 -6.29 34.00 -0.15
C THR A 30 -6.16 33.70 -1.65
N LEU A 31 -6.99 32.79 -2.19
CA LEU A 31 -6.99 32.47 -3.61
C LEU A 31 -7.51 33.61 -4.51
N LEU A 32 -8.41 34.45 -3.99
CA LEU A 32 -8.91 35.62 -4.72
C LEU A 32 -7.88 36.77 -4.69
N ASP A 33 -7.15 36.91 -3.60
CA ASP A 33 -6.09 37.91 -3.46
C ASP A 33 -4.89 37.61 -4.38
N GLU A 34 -4.59 36.32 -4.62
CA GLU A 34 -3.57 35.89 -5.58
C GLU A 34 -4.05 35.86 -7.04
N ALA A 35 -5.35 36.06 -7.30
CA ALA A 35 -5.92 35.93 -8.64
C ALA A 35 -5.52 37.11 -9.54
N ARG A 36 -5.19 36.81 -10.81
CA ARG A 36 -4.91 37.85 -11.80
C ARG A 36 -6.18 38.66 -12.12
N PRO A 37 -6.07 39.96 -12.45
CA PRO A 37 -7.22 40.75 -12.91
C PRO A 37 -7.96 40.04 -14.06
N GLY A 38 -9.27 39.85 -13.91
CA GLY A 38 -10.12 39.18 -14.90
C GLY A 38 -10.08 37.65 -14.89
N GLN A 39 -9.36 37.00 -13.96
CA GLN A 39 -9.30 35.55 -13.86
C GLN A 39 -10.68 34.95 -13.51
N ARG A 40 -11.18 34.05 -14.36
CA ARG A 40 -12.49 33.39 -14.19
C ARG A 40 -12.42 31.97 -13.62
N TYR A 41 -11.24 31.34 -13.65
CA TYR A 41 -11.01 29.95 -13.22
C TYR A 41 -9.79 29.90 -12.29
N PRO A 42 -9.80 29.07 -11.23
CA PRO A 42 -8.58 28.79 -10.47
C PRO A 42 -7.55 28.18 -11.42
N THR A 43 -6.26 28.45 -11.19
CA THR A 43 -5.25 27.81 -12.04
C THR A 43 -5.27 26.30 -11.79
N LEU A 44 -4.83 25.50 -12.77
CA LEU A 44 -4.74 24.05 -12.59
C LEU A 44 -3.86 23.68 -11.38
N ARG A 45 -2.81 24.47 -11.14
CA ARG A 45 -1.91 24.31 -10.00
C ARG A 45 -2.66 24.49 -8.67
N ASP A 46 -3.42 25.57 -8.52
CA ASP A 46 -4.17 25.85 -7.28
C ASP A 46 -5.25 24.81 -7.04
N ALA A 47 -5.94 24.37 -8.11
CA ALA A 47 -6.94 23.33 -8.02
C ALA A 47 -6.34 22.00 -7.55
N ILE A 48 -5.19 21.59 -8.11
CA ILE A 48 -4.48 20.37 -7.69
C ILE A 48 -4.00 20.51 -6.24
N ASP A 49 -3.43 21.66 -5.88
CA ASP A 49 -2.92 21.89 -4.53
C ASP A 49 -4.04 21.81 -3.49
N LEU A 50 -5.18 22.44 -3.74
CA LEU A 50 -6.37 22.34 -2.89
C LEU A 50 -6.87 20.90 -2.77
N LEU A 51 -6.92 20.14 -3.85
CA LEU A 51 -7.36 18.74 -3.84
C LEU A 51 -6.39 17.85 -3.04
N ILE A 52 -5.08 18.08 -3.18
CA ILE A 52 -4.05 17.36 -2.41
C ILE A 52 -4.19 17.69 -0.93
N HIS A 53 -4.28 18.96 -0.56
CA HIS A 53 -4.44 19.39 0.83
C HIS A 53 -5.74 18.88 1.44
N ALA A 54 -6.85 18.94 0.71
CA ALA A 54 -8.14 18.40 1.13
C ALA A 54 -8.07 16.89 1.37
N THR A 55 -7.42 16.16 0.47
CA THR A 55 -7.22 14.71 0.59
C THR A 55 -6.34 14.38 1.79
N ARG A 56 -5.22 15.07 1.97
CA ARG A 56 -4.34 14.95 3.14
C ARG A 56 -5.11 15.18 4.43
N ARG A 57 -5.97 16.20 4.48
CA ARG A 57 -6.81 16.50 5.65
C ARG A 57 -7.85 15.42 5.91
N ARG A 58 -8.46 14.86 4.87
CA ARG A 58 -9.40 13.72 4.99
C ARG A 58 -8.72 12.43 5.44
N VAL A 59 -7.48 12.18 5.01
CA VAL A 59 -6.69 11.01 5.41
C VAL A 59 -6.06 11.21 6.81
N GLY A 60 -6.01 12.44 7.30
CA GLY A 60 -5.45 12.76 8.61
C GLY A 60 -3.93 12.74 8.60
N VAL A 61 -3.34 13.09 7.47
CA VAL A 61 -1.89 13.23 7.33
C VAL A 61 -1.42 14.29 8.33
N THR A 62 -0.45 13.91 9.17
CA THR A 62 0.13 14.75 10.22
C THR A 62 1.47 15.33 9.77
N ALA A 63 1.96 16.36 10.45
CA ALA A 63 3.31 16.87 10.21
C ALA A 63 4.38 15.77 10.41
N ASP A 64 4.15 14.85 11.36
CA ASP A 64 5.00 13.67 11.56
C ASP A 64 5.06 12.77 10.32
N PHE A 65 3.97 12.65 9.57
CA PHE A 65 3.94 11.89 8.31
C PHE A 65 4.78 12.56 7.23
N ASP A 66 4.67 13.88 7.06
CA ASP A 66 5.49 14.62 6.08
C ASP A 66 6.98 14.53 6.43
N ALA A 67 7.33 14.64 7.71
CA ALA A 67 8.69 14.42 8.18
C ALA A 67 9.16 12.97 7.91
N GLY A 68 8.30 11.98 8.17
CA GLY A 68 8.59 10.58 7.86
C GLY A 68 8.76 10.30 6.37
N LEU A 69 7.96 10.95 5.53
CA LEU A 69 8.06 10.87 4.07
C LEU A 69 9.39 11.47 3.59
N ALA A 70 9.81 12.60 4.14
CA ALA A 70 11.11 13.20 3.85
C ALA A 70 12.28 12.30 4.27
N ILE A 71 12.17 11.62 5.41
CA ILE A 71 13.16 10.64 5.87
C ILE A 71 13.18 9.40 4.95
N ALA A 72 12.03 8.92 4.50
CA ALA A 72 11.92 7.74 3.64
C ALA A 72 12.39 7.98 2.20
N ALA A 73 12.23 9.19 1.66
CA ALA A 73 12.50 9.52 0.26
C ALA A 73 13.91 9.14 -0.25
N PRO A 74 15.03 9.49 0.42
CA PRO A 74 16.36 9.11 -0.07
C PRO A 74 16.57 7.59 -0.06
N TRP A 75 16.04 6.89 0.94
CA TRP A 75 16.09 5.43 1.01
C TRP A 75 15.25 4.79 -0.08
N ALA A 76 14.06 5.30 -0.33
CA ALA A 76 13.18 4.81 -1.39
C ALA A 76 13.85 4.94 -2.78
N LEU A 77 14.52 6.07 -3.04
CA LEU A 77 15.28 6.27 -4.28
C LEU A 77 16.47 5.32 -4.39
N ALA A 78 17.24 5.17 -3.31
CA ALA A 78 18.38 4.26 -3.28
C ALA A 78 17.95 2.80 -3.50
N ILE A 79 16.85 2.37 -2.89
CA ILE A 79 16.27 1.04 -3.09
C ILE A 79 15.81 0.86 -4.54
N ALA A 80 15.05 1.82 -5.08
CA ALA A 80 14.56 1.73 -6.46
C ALA A 80 15.71 1.65 -7.48
N ALA A 81 16.75 2.47 -7.32
CA ALA A 81 17.92 2.46 -8.18
C ALA A 81 18.82 1.23 -7.97
N GLY A 82 19.00 0.77 -6.74
CA GLY A 82 19.78 -0.43 -6.43
C GLY A 82 19.13 -1.70 -7.00
N ILE A 83 17.80 -1.82 -6.87
CA ILE A 83 17.03 -2.90 -7.51
C ILE A 83 17.17 -2.81 -9.02
N SER A 84 17.01 -1.63 -9.60
CA SER A 84 17.11 -1.43 -11.05
C SER A 84 18.50 -1.78 -11.59
N ALA A 85 19.56 -1.33 -10.93
CA ALA A 85 20.94 -1.65 -11.30
C ALA A 85 21.20 -3.17 -11.20
N PHE A 86 20.73 -3.80 -10.12
CA PHE A 86 20.85 -5.25 -9.96
C PHE A 86 20.12 -6.02 -11.08
N VAL A 87 18.84 -5.68 -11.34
CA VAL A 87 18.03 -6.38 -12.34
C VAL A 87 18.61 -6.20 -13.73
N TRP A 88 19.04 -4.98 -14.07
CA TRP A 88 19.73 -4.73 -15.33
C TRP A 88 21.02 -5.54 -15.46
N TRP A 89 21.87 -5.55 -14.42
CA TRP A 89 23.15 -6.24 -14.50
C TRP A 89 23.01 -7.78 -14.54
N GLN A 90 22.14 -8.35 -13.71
CA GLN A 90 22.15 -9.79 -13.44
C GLN A 90 20.99 -10.57 -14.08
N VAL A 91 19.87 -9.91 -14.38
CA VAL A 91 18.65 -10.61 -14.82
C VAL A 91 18.34 -10.34 -16.28
N GLU A 92 18.43 -9.08 -16.71
CA GLU A 92 18.10 -8.66 -18.05
C GLU A 92 18.90 -9.37 -19.17
N PRO A 93 20.20 -9.69 -18.99
CA PRO A 93 20.95 -10.46 -20.00
C PRO A 93 20.42 -11.89 -20.20
N LEU A 94 19.63 -12.41 -19.27
CA LEU A 94 19.06 -13.76 -19.31
C LEU A 94 17.63 -13.77 -19.86
N ILE A 95 16.86 -12.70 -19.65
CA ILE A 95 15.46 -12.59 -20.04
C ILE A 95 15.24 -11.19 -20.65
N PRO A 96 15.38 -11.04 -21.98
CA PRO A 96 15.21 -9.76 -22.65
C PRO A 96 13.79 -9.21 -22.52
N THR A 97 13.66 -8.05 -21.89
CA THR A 97 12.41 -7.32 -21.68
C THR A 97 12.53 -5.88 -22.16
N VAL A 98 11.44 -5.10 -22.07
CA VAL A 98 11.51 -3.63 -22.20
C VAL A 98 12.05 -2.94 -20.92
N GLY A 99 12.56 -3.72 -19.96
CA GLY A 99 13.11 -3.28 -18.68
C GLY A 99 14.33 -2.37 -18.73
N PRO A 100 15.29 -2.45 -19.69
CA PRO A 100 16.51 -1.63 -19.66
C PRO A 100 16.22 -0.13 -19.59
N ALA A 101 15.19 0.34 -20.30
CA ALA A 101 14.76 1.75 -20.26
C ALA A 101 14.26 2.16 -18.87
N VAL A 102 13.49 1.29 -18.21
CA VAL A 102 13.01 1.49 -16.84
C VAL A 102 14.20 1.55 -15.88
N TYR A 103 15.12 0.59 -15.97
CA TYR A 103 16.24 0.49 -15.03
C TYR A 103 17.22 1.65 -15.21
N ALA A 104 17.49 2.05 -16.44
CA ALA A 104 18.27 3.24 -16.75
C ALA A 104 17.67 4.51 -16.16
N ALA A 105 16.35 4.69 -16.31
CA ALA A 105 15.66 5.85 -15.77
C ALA A 105 15.82 5.95 -14.24
N TRP A 106 15.76 4.83 -13.52
CA TRP A 106 15.95 4.80 -12.07
C TRP A 106 17.40 5.08 -11.63
N VAL A 107 18.39 4.51 -12.32
CA VAL A 107 19.81 4.79 -12.05
C VAL A 107 20.11 6.27 -12.30
N LEU A 108 19.63 6.83 -13.41
CA LEU A 108 19.75 8.26 -13.71
C LEU A 108 19.02 9.13 -12.68
N ALA A 109 17.82 8.74 -12.25
CA ALA A 109 17.08 9.45 -11.22
C ALA A 109 17.84 9.48 -9.88
N ALA A 110 18.55 8.42 -9.50
CA ALA A 110 19.41 8.39 -8.32
C ALA A 110 20.63 9.31 -8.43
N MET A 111 21.30 9.32 -9.57
CA MET A 111 22.47 10.20 -9.81
C MET A 111 22.07 11.67 -9.78
N VAL A 112 20.94 12.02 -10.38
CA VAL A 112 20.46 13.41 -10.45
C VAL A 112 19.78 13.83 -9.14
N ALA A 113 19.07 12.91 -8.49
CA ALA A 113 18.29 13.11 -7.26
C ALA A 113 17.37 14.35 -7.33
N ARG A 114 16.72 14.55 -8.47
CA ARG A 114 15.73 15.63 -8.66
C ARG A 114 14.34 15.02 -8.80
N ARG A 115 13.36 15.65 -8.16
CA ARG A 115 11.95 15.24 -8.21
C ARG A 115 11.43 15.03 -9.64
N PHE A 116 11.84 15.88 -10.59
CA PHE A 116 11.46 15.71 -12.00
C PHE A 116 12.02 14.43 -12.63
N ALA A 117 13.29 14.08 -12.35
CA ALA A 117 13.90 12.85 -12.85
C ALA A 117 13.21 11.61 -12.27
N VAL A 118 12.89 11.64 -10.98
CA VAL A 118 12.11 10.57 -10.32
C VAL A 118 10.71 10.45 -10.92
N ALA A 119 10.02 11.56 -11.15
CA ALA A 119 8.69 11.56 -11.78
C ALA A 119 8.75 10.98 -13.20
N MET A 120 9.80 11.28 -13.96
CA MET A 120 10.03 10.69 -15.28
C MET A 120 10.28 9.18 -15.19
N ALA A 121 11.11 8.73 -14.23
CA ALA A 121 11.33 7.30 -14.00
C ALA A 121 10.04 6.56 -13.62
N VAL A 122 9.18 7.17 -12.80
CA VAL A 122 7.83 6.64 -12.49
C VAL A 122 6.97 6.53 -13.74
N ALA A 123 6.94 7.57 -14.59
CA ALA A 123 6.16 7.57 -15.82
C ALA A 123 6.64 6.48 -16.79
N ILE A 124 7.95 6.37 -17.02
CA ILE A 124 8.55 5.32 -17.85
C ILE A 124 8.20 3.93 -17.29
N THR A 125 8.32 3.74 -15.97
CA THR A 125 7.97 2.48 -15.31
C THR A 125 6.50 2.11 -15.52
N ALA A 126 5.57 3.07 -15.43
CA ALA A 126 4.15 2.85 -15.60
C ALA A 126 3.75 2.53 -17.06
N ILE A 127 4.46 3.09 -18.04
CA ILE A 127 4.21 2.88 -19.47
C ILE A 127 4.80 1.55 -19.97
N ALA A 128 5.89 1.08 -19.36
CA ALA A 128 6.64 -0.08 -19.86
C ALA A 128 5.79 -1.36 -20.10
N PRO A 129 4.85 -1.77 -19.23
CA PRO A 129 4.01 -2.94 -19.50
C PRO A 129 3.14 -2.80 -20.76
N PHE A 130 2.74 -1.58 -21.11
CA PHE A 130 1.93 -1.29 -22.30
C PHE A 130 2.81 -1.20 -23.55
N ALA A 131 4.00 -0.62 -23.43
CA ALA A 131 4.98 -0.61 -24.52
C ALA A 131 5.39 -2.03 -24.94
N ALA A 132 5.43 -2.97 -23.99
CA ALA A 132 5.68 -4.38 -24.28
C ALA A 132 4.62 -4.99 -25.23
N LEU A 133 3.38 -4.49 -25.24
CA LEU A 133 2.32 -4.97 -26.15
C LEU A 133 2.61 -4.65 -27.61
N SER A 134 3.43 -3.63 -27.89
CA SER A 134 3.86 -3.26 -29.24
C SER A 134 5.20 -3.85 -29.65
N THR A 135 5.82 -4.68 -28.80
CA THR A 135 7.15 -5.28 -29.05
C THR A 135 7.09 -6.80 -28.93
N SER A 136 8.07 -7.51 -29.49
CA SER A 136 8.25 -8.95 -29.26
C SER A 136 8.92 -9.27 -27.91
N ALA A 137 9.39 -8.26 -27.18
CA ALA A 137 10.09 -8.44 -25.92
C ALA A 137 9.12 -8.82 -24.78
N GLU A 138 9.64 -9.56 -23.79
CA GLU A 138 8.84 -9.86 -22.61
C GLU A 138 8.56 -8.59 -21.80
N ARG A 139 7.43 -8.58 -21.10
CA ARG A 139 7.05 -7.47 -20.22
C ARG A 139 7.85 -7.53 -18.91
N PRO A 140 8.24 -6.37 -18.34
CA PRO A 140 8.80 -6.33 -17.01
C PRO A 140 7.74 -6.83 -16.03
N PRO A 141 8.13 -7.66 -15.04
CA PRO A 141 7.17 -8.19 -14.10
C PRO A 141 6.46 -7.13 -13.27
N LEU A 142 5.15 -7.26 -13.06
CA LEU A 142 4.37 -6.28 -12.29
C LEU A 142 4.88 -6.12 -10.85
N TRP A 143 5.41 -7.17 -10.24
CA TRP A 143 5.98 -7.10 -8.90
C TRP A 143 7.36 -6.43 -8.84
N ILE A 144 7.92 -5.99 -9.96
CA ILE A 144 9.04 -5.05 -10.02
C ILE A 144 8.46 -3.64 -10.30
N VAL A 145 7.60 -3.54 -11.32
CA VAL A 145 6.98 -2.28 -11.77
C VAL A 145 6.24 -1.57 -10.63
N VAL A 146 5.33 -2.25 -9.93
CA VAL A 146 4.49 -1.64 -8.90
C VAL A 146 5.32 -1.17 -7.69
N PRO A 147 6.24 -1.95 -7.09
CA PRO A 147 7.08 -1.42 -6.01
C PRO A 147 7.99 -0.28 -6.46
N LEU A 148 8.53 -0.29 -7.69
CA LEU A 148 9.29 0.84 -8.22
C LEU A 148 8.43 2.11 -8.32
N ILE A 149 7.18 1.99 -8.80
CA ILE A 149 6.23 3.12 -8.83
C ILE A 149 6.00 3.64 -7.40
N VAL A 150 5.73 2.77 -6.43
CA VAL A 150 5.48 3.17 -5.04
C VAL A 150 6.70 3.84 -4.41
N LEU A 151 7.89 3.26 -4.56
CA LEU A 151 9.15 3.86 -4.11
C LEU A 151 9.37 5.24 -4.75
N GLY A 152 9.03 5.37 -6.03
CA GLY A 152 9.03 6.62 -6.76
C GLY A 152 8.08 7.68 -6.22
N LEU A 153 6.85 7.29 -5.90
CA LEU A 153 5.85 8.18 -5.31
C LEU A 153 6.27 8.64 -3.91
N ILE A 154 6.82 7.74 -3.10
CA ILE A 154 7.42 8.07 -1.78
C ILE A 154 8.53 9.10 -1.97
N THR A 155 9.44 8.84 -2.91
CA THR A 155 10.56 9.73 -3.23
C THR A 155 10.07 11.10 -3.70
N CYS A 156 9.15 11.15 -4.66
CA CYS A 156 8.57 12.39 -5.18
C CYS A 156 7.85 13.22 -4.11
N GLY A 157 7.22 12.54 -3.15
CA GLY A 157 6.49 13.19 -2.06
C GLY A 157 7.38 13.77 -0.98
N GLY A 158 8.52 13.12 -0.68
CA GLY A 158 9.40 13.52 0.43
C GLY A 158 10.69 14.24 0.05
N MET A 159 11.14 14.13 -1.20
CA MET A 159 12.44 14.67 -1.61
C MET A 159 12.38 16.19 -1.79
N LEU A 160 13.01 16.89 -0.85
CA LEU A 160 13.37 18.30 -0.94
C LEU A 160 14.82 18.41 -1.41
N LYS A 161 15.17 19.50 -2.12
CA LYS A 161 16.47 19.73 -2.81
C LYS A 161 17.66 19.07 -2.06
N PRO A 162 18.13 17.88 -2.51
CA PRO A 162 19.12 17.13 -1.74
C PRO A 162 20.49 17.79 -1.85
N THR A 163 21.22 17.78 -0.72
CA THR A 163 22.62 18.24 -0.65
C THR A 163 23.53 17.31 -1.45
N ALA A 164 24.72 17.79 -1.83
CA ALA A 164 25.68 16.97 -2.59
C ALA A 164 26.03 15.65 -1.84
N GLU A 165 26.22 15.74 -0.53
CA GLU A 165 26.46 14.57 0.34
C GLU A 165 25.28 13.58 0.31
N GLN A 166 24.04 14.06 0.39
CA GLN A 166 22.87 13.19 0.29
C GLN A 166 22.79 12.47 -1.06
N ARG A 167 23.16 13.14 -2.16
CA ARG A 167 23.19 12.50 -3.49
C ARG A 167 24.23 11.40 -3.55
N LEU A 168 25.43 11.66 -3.03
CA LEU A 168 26.49 10.65 -2.94
C LEU A 168 26.03 9.46 -2.11
N ASN A 169 25.38 9.71 -0.96
CA ASN A 169 24.84 8.66 -0.09
C ASN A 169 23.75 7.84 -0.79
N ILE A 170 22.88 8.45 -1.59
CA ILE A 170 21.87 7.73 -2.39
C ILE A 170 22.54 6.80 -3.40
N VAL A 171 23.53 7.30 -4.16
CA VAL A 171 24.25 6.51 -5.16
C VAL A 171 25.05 5.38 -4.52
N ALA A 172 25.77 5.67 -3.43
CA ALA A 172 26.53 4.69 -2.67
C ALA A 172 25.61 3.59 -2.09
N SER A 173 24.45 3.99 -1.54
CA SER A 173 23.45 3.04 -1.03
C SER A 173 22.85 2.18 -2.15
N ALA A 174 22.54 2.77 -3.31
CA ALA A 174 22.06 2.03 -4.47
C ALA A 174 23.09 0.98 -4.95
N ALA A 175 24.36 1.38 -5.05
CA ALA A 175 25.44 0.47 -5.39
C ALA A 175 25.60 -0.65 -4.36
N ALA A 176 25.55 -0.32 -3.06
CA ALA A 176 25.62 -1.32 -1.99
C ALA A 176 24.47 -2.33 -2.07
N ILE A 177 23.24 -1.88 -2.32
CA ILE A 177 22.09 -2.76 -2.52
C ILE A 177 22.31 -3.69 -3.71
N ALA A 178 22.77 -3.15 -4.85
CA ALA A 178 23.01 -3.93 -6.06
C ALA A 178 24.10 -4.99 -5.85
N VAL A 179 25.22 -4.61 -5.23
CA VAL A 179 26.34 -5.52 -4.92
C VAL A 179 25.94 -6.58 -3.90
N THR A 180 25.18 -6.22 -2.85
CA THR A 180 24.71 -7.18 -1.84
C THR A 180 23.79 -8.24 -2.45
N CYS A 181 23.07 -7.91 -3.52
CA CYS A 181 22.23 -8.86 -4.24
C CYS A 181 23.00 -9.70 -5.28
N ALA A 182 24.17 -9.23 -5.74
CA ALA A 182 24.98 -9.81 -6.83
C ALA A 182 25.54 -11.24 -6.63
N PRO A 183 25.95 -11.70 -5.43
CA PRO A 183 26.64 -12.99 -5.30
C PRO A 183 25.77 -14.21 -5.60
N ILE A 184 24.52 -14.03 -6.06
CA ILE A 184 23.65 -15.15 -6.36
C ILE A 184 23.23 -15.19 -7.80
N LYS A 185 23.67 -16.28 -8.43
CA LYS A 185 23.28 -16.68 -9.77
C LYS A 185 21.76 -16.96 -9.82
N PRO A 186 21.04 -16.39 -10.79
CA PRO A 186 19.68 -16.80 -11.08
C PRO A 186 19.67 -18.32 -11.33
N ALA A 187 18.84 -19.06 -10.61
CA ALA A 187 18.65 -20.46 -10.94
C ALA A 187 17.94 -20.55 -12.31
N LEU A 188 18.47 -21.41 -13.19
CA LEU A 188 17.92 -21.81 -14.49
C LEU A 188 16.43 -22.24 -14.42
N PRO A 189 15.78 -22.37 -15.59
CA PRO A 189 14.77 -21.43 -16.05
C PRO A 189 13.50 -21.47 -15.19
N GLY A 190 13.24 -20.40 -14.45
CA GLY A 190 12.04 -20.32 -13.64
C GLY A 190 12.03 -19.15 -12.68
N TYR A 191 11.74 -17.96 -13.22
CA TYR A 191 11.21 -16.82 -12.47
C TYR A 191 12.19 -16.05 -11.55
N TYR A 192 11.96 -14.74 -11.42
CA TYR A 192 12.72 -13.75 -10.63
C TYR A 192 12.80 -14.02 -9.11
N GLN A 193 12.42 -15.21 -8.64
CA GLN A 193 12.05 -15.47 -7.25
C GLN A 193 13.23 -15.45 -6.25
N PRO A 194 14.38 -16.10 -6.53
CA PRO A 194 15.54 -16.03 -5.62
C PRO A 194 16.12 -14.62 -5.53
N VAL A 195 16.04 -13.88 -6.64
CA VAL A 195 16.45 -12.47 -6.76
C VAL A 195 15.60 -11.58 -5.84
N LEU A 196 14.28 -11.68 -5.97
CA LEU A 196 13.34 -10.80 -5.27
C LEU A 196 13.38 -11.02 -3.77
N THR A 197 13.45 -12.28 -3.35
CA THR A 197 13.58 -12.65 -1.94
C THR A 197 14.71 -11.88 -1.24
N ARG A 198 15.84 -11.71 -1.91
CA ARG A 198 17.01 -11.02 -1.33
C ARG A 198 16.89 -9.52 -1.34
N VAL A 199 16.34 -8.96 -2.41
CA VAL A 199 15.92 -7.56 -2.41
C VAL A 199 15.00 -7.31 -1.20
N GLY A 200 14.04 -8.22 -0.97
CA GLY A 200 13.16 -8.17 0.19
C GLY A 200 13.90 -8.21 1.51
N ILE A 201 14.90 -9.07 1.69
CA ILE A 201 15.73 -9.12 2.90
C ILE A 201 16.50 -7.81 3.10
N VAL A 202 17.17 -7.30 2.06
CA VAL A 202 17.94 -6.05 2.14
C VAL A 202 17.03 -4.88 2.53
N VAL A 203 15.86 -4.76 1.89
CA VAL A 203 14.89 -3.72 2.24
C VAL A 203 14.32 -3.94 3.64
N ALA A 204 14.04 -5.18 4.05
CA ALA A 204 13.54 -5.51 5.38
C ALA A 204 14.53 -5.12 6.49
N VAL A 205 15.84 -5.30 6.27
CA VAL A 205 16.89 -4.82 7.18
C VAL A 205 16.84 -3.29 7.29
N GLY A 206 16.69 -2.58 6.17
CA GLY A 206 16.53 -1.11 6.18
C GLY A 206 15.29 -0.65 6.92
N VAL A 207 14.15 -1.34 6.73
CA VAL A 207 12.90 -1.10 7.47
C VAL A 207 13.09 -1.35 8.96
N LEU A 208 13.74 -2.45 9.33
CA LEU A 208 14.03 -2.78 10.74
C LEU A 208 14.93 -1.72 11.38
N ALA A 209 15.97 -1.27 10.68
CA ALA A 209 16.83 -0.19 11.14
C ALA A 209 16.02 1.10 11.38
N MET A 210 15.14 1.50 10.45
CA MET A 210 14.24 2.64 10.64
C MET A 210 13.28 2.45 11.82
N MET A 211 12.77 1.24 12.03
CA MET A 211 11.94 0.91 13.20
C MET A 211 12.73 1.06 14.50
N THR A 212 13.97 0.58 14.56
CA THR A 212 14.82 0.75 15.76
C THR A 212 15.11 2.22 16.04
N LEU A 213 15.34 3.01 14.99
CA LEU A 213 15.49 4.46 15.10
C LEU A 213 14.19 5.12 15.56
N ALA A 214 13.03 4.64 15.14
CA ALA A 214 11.73 5.14 15.59
C ALA A 214 11.51 5.00 17.10
N LEU A 215 12.03 3.93 17.71
CA LEU A 215 11.99 3.76 19.16
C LEU A 215 12.74 4.90 19.88
N ARG A 216 13.85 5.39 19.29
CA ARG A 216 14.72 6.43 19.85
C ARG A 216 14.31 7.86 19.46
N ARG A 217 13.91 8.07 18.21
CA ARG A 217 13.75 9.40 17.57
C ARG A 217 12.30 9.81 17.35
N GLY A 218 11.33 8.95 17.65
CA GLY A 218 9.90 9.28 17.66
C GLY A 218 9.15 8.93 16.38
N ARG A 219 7.98 9.56 16.21
CA ARG A 219 6.97 9.19 15.21
C ARG A 219 7.38 9.36 13.74
N PRO A 220 8.15 10.38 13.33
CA PRO A 220 8.54 10.53 11.94
C PRO A 220 9.27 9.30 11.38
N TYR A 221 10.16 8.71 12.16
CA TYR A 221 10.89 7.50 11.78
C TYR A 221 9.98 6.27 11.70
N LEU A 222 8.91 6.21 12.51
CA LEU A 222 7.90 5.16 12.41
C LEU A 222 7.12 5.28 11.09
N TYR A 223 6.73 6.51 10.72
CA TYR A 223 6.12 6.76 9.41
C TYR A 223 7.07 6.41 8.26
N ALA A 224 8.35 6.77 8.35
CA ALA A 224 9.35 6.44 7.35
C ALA A 224 9.49 4.91 7.17
N ALA A 225 9.59 4.19 8.28
CA ALA A 225 9.69 2.74 8.29
C ALA A 225 8.44 2.07 7.69
N LEU A 226 7.24 2.55 8.04
CA LEU A 226 5.98 2.06 7.46
C LEU A 226 5.89 2.34 5.96
N LEU A 227 6.26 3.53 5.51
CA LEU A 227 6.26 3.88 4.09
C LEU A 227 7.18 2.96 3.27
N LEU A 228 8.37 2.65 3.80
CA LEU A 228 9.30 1.73 3.16
C LEU A 228 8.86 0.26 3.27
N ALA A 229 8.15 -0.10 4.35
CA ALA A 229 7.65 -1.47 4.56
C ALA A 229 6.64 -1.92 3.51
N VAL A 230 5.84 -1.00 2.93
CA VAL A 230 4.86 -1.35 1.88
C VAL A 230 5.55 -2.01 0.67
N PRO A 231 6.44 -1.33 -0.06
CA PRO A 231 7.12 -1.95 -1.19
C PRO A 231 8.07 -3.08 -0.75
N ALA A 232 8.65 -3.01 0.46
CA ALA A 232 9.51 -4.08 1.00
C ALA A 232 8.79 -5.43 1.07
N ALA A 233 7.55 -5.41 1.58
CA ALA A 233 6.76 -6.62 1.76
C ALA A 233 6.42 -7.31 0.43
N TRP A 234 6.41 -6.56 -0.67
CA TRP A 234 6.12 -7.11 -2.00
C TRP A 234 7.30 -7.91 -2.58
N PHE A 235 8.47 -7.78 -1.98
CA PHE A 235 9.70 -8.51 -2.30
C PHE A 235 9.95 -9.72 -1.39
N GLY A 236 9.02 -10.08 -0.49
CA GLY A 236 9.24 -11.15 0.48
C GLY A 236 9.52 -12.54 -0.13
N PRO A 237 10.22 -13.42 0.62
CA PRO A 237 10.51 -14.78 0.19
C PRO A 237 9.26 -15.53 -0.26
N ILE A 238 9.38 -16.23 -1.38
CA ILE A 238 8.52 -17.35 -1.67
C ILE A 238 9.44 -18.56 -1.59
N ASP A 239 9.44 -19.23 -0.46
CA ASP A 239 9.66 -20.66 -0.54
C ASP A 239 8.30 -21.23 -0.93
N ALA A 240 8.25 -21.87 -2.08
CA ALA A 240 7.15 -22.75 -2.42
C ALA A 240 7.25 -23.93 -1.46
N VAL A 241 6.83 -23.72 -0.20
CA VAL A 241 6.36 -24.80 0.64
C VAL A 241 5.35 -25.51 -0.25
N ASN A 242 5.57 -26.80 -0.53
CA ASN A 242 4.67 -27.61 -1.34
C ASN A 242 3.25 -27.41 -0.81
N TRP A 243 2.47 -26.56 -1.48
CA TRP A 243 1.13 -26.25 -1.06
C TRP A 243 0.35 -27.55 -1.23
N GLN A 244 -0.14 -28.12 -0.13
CA GLN A 244 -0.97 -29.33 -0.16
C GLN A 244 -2.38 -29.06 -0.75
N ILE A 245 -2.63 -27.85 -1.23
CA ILE A 245 -3.81 -27.51 -2.00
C ILE A 245 -3.55 -28.04 -3.42
N GLY A 246 -4.48 -28.82 -4.00
CA GLY A 246 -4.37 -29.40 -5.35
C GLY A 246 -4.38 -28.39 -6.50
N LEU A 247 -3.60 -27.32 -6.39
CA LEU A 247 -3.28 -26.34 -7.41
C LEU A 247 -1.94 -26.72 -8.03
N ASP A 248 -1.76 -26.43 -9.32
CA ASP A 248 -0.44 -26.53 -9.94
C ASP A 248 0.54 -25.56 -9.25
N TYR A 249 1.82 -25.97 -9.20
CA TYR A 249 2.91 -25.24 -8.52
C TYR A 249 2.95 -23.74 -8.90
N VAL A 250 2.72 -23.43 -10.18
CA VAL A 250 2.74 -22.05 -10.68
C VAL A 250 1.57 -21.24 -10.11
N THR A 251 0.38 -21.83 -10.00
CA THR A 251 -0.78 -21.17 -9.39
C THR A 251 -0.60 -20.99 -7.90
N ALA A 252 -0.11 -21.99 -7.18
CA ALA A 252 0.15 -21.89 -5.74
C ALA A 252 1.17 -20.76 -5.43
N ALA A 253 2.25 -20.66 -6.21
CA ALA A 253 3.25 -19.61 -6.07
C ALA A 253 2.66 -18.20 -6.36
N ARG A 254 1.87 -18.06 -7.44
CA ARG A 254 1.20 -16.79 -7.78
C ARG A 254 0.18 -16.39 -6.70
N PHE A 255 -0.56 -17.36 -6.17
CA PHE A 255 -1.57 -17.18 -5.14
C PHE A 255 -0.96 -16.71 -3.81
N GLY A 256 0.04 -17.43 -3.30
CA GLY A 256 0.73 -17.07 -2.05
C GLY A 256 1.33 -15.66 -2.10
N ARG A 257 1.86 -15.26 -3.27
CA ARG A 257 2.42 -13.92 -3.46
C ARG A 257 1.37 -12.82 -3.39
N LEU A 258 0.24 -12.98 -4.07
CA LEU A 258 -0.83 -11.97 -4.04
C LEU A 258 -1.37 -11.80 -2.62
N ALA A 259 -1.62 -12.91 -1.92
CA ALA A 259 -2.08 -12.89 -0.54
C ALA A 259 -1.09 -12.14 0.38
N HIS A 260 0.21 -12.46 0.28
CA HIS A 260 1.26 -11.76 1.03
C HIS A 260 1.26 -10.24 0.74
N VAL A 261 1.31 -9.86 -0.54
CA VAL A 261 1.30 -8.45 -0.97
C VAL A 261 0.10 -7.71 -0.42
N VAL A 262 -1.09 -8.27 -0.57
CA VAL A 262 -2.34 -7.67 -0.08
C VAL A 262 -2.27 -7.52 1.42
N THR A 263 -2.03 -8.59 2.18
CA THR A 263 -2.07 -8.53 3.64
C THR A 263 -1.01 -7.60 4.21
N ALA A 264 0.22 -7.62 3.71
CA ALA A 264 1.24 -6.71 4.19
C ALA A 264 0.86 -5.25 3.91
N THR A 265 0.29 -4.96 2.74
CA THR A 265 -0.26 -3.64 2.41
C THR A 265 -1.36 -3.24 3.40
N CYS A 266 -2.28 -4.16 3.71
CA CYS A 266 -3.33 -3.92 4.70
C CYS A 266 -2.76 -3.57 6.07
N VAL A 267 -1.79 -4.37 6.55
CA VAL A 267 -1.20 -4.18 7.88
C VAL A 267 -0.52 -2.82 7.96
N VAL A 268 0.23 -2.43 6.93
CA VAL A 268 0.89 -1.12 6.92
C VAL A 268 -0.13 0.03 6.85
N ILE A 269 -1.14 -0.05 5.98
CA ILE A 269 -2.20 0.98 5.90
C ILE A 269 -2.93 1.11 7.25
N ALA A 270 -3.20 -0.02 7.90
CA ALA A 270 -3.84 -0.07 9.20
C ALA A 270 -2.96 0.62 10.27
N MET A 271 -1.66 0.32 10.29
CA MET A 271 -0.70 1.00 11.17
C MET A 271 -0.58 2.50 10.89
N LEU A 272 -0.55 2.92 9.62
CA LEU A 272 -0.55 4.34 9.26
C LEU A 272 -1.82 5.04 9.74
N SER A 273 -2.98 4.41 9.57
CA SER A 273 -4.28 4.89 10.05
C SER A 273 -4.35 4.96 11.58
N TRP A 274 -3.67 4.04 12.27
CA TRP A 274 -3.56 4.06 13.73
C TRP A 274 -2.83 5.29 14.25
N LEU A 275 -1.75 5.66 13.57
CA LEU A 275 -0.90 6.78 13.94
C LEU A 275 -1.60 8.11 13.66
N SER A 276 -2.42 8.19 12.61
CA SER A 276 -3.12 9.41 12.19
C SER A 276 -4.24 9.90 13.13
N ARG A 277 -4.46 9.26 14.29
CA ARG A 277 -5.40 9.71 15.35
C ARG A 277 -6.83 10.04 14.90
N GLN A 278 -7.29 9.56 13.74
CA GLN A 278 -8.67 9.82 13.32
C GLN A 278 -9.68 9.02 14.15
N SER A 279 -10.52 9.72 14.90
CA SER A 279 -11.71 9.22 15.60
C SER A 279 -12.93 9.43 14.70
N GLY A 280 -13.36 8.40 13.97
CA GLY A 280 -14.57 8.51 13.13
C GLY A 280 -14.77 7.40 12.09
N THR A 281 -14.30 6.18 12.33
CA THR A 281 -14.07 5.19 11.26
C THR A 281 -14.95 3.94 11.30
N ALA A 282 -15.67 3.65 12.39
CA ALA A 282 -16.42 2.39 12.51
C ALA A 282 -17.53 2.26 11.44
N SER A 283 -18.33 3.30 11.20
CA SER A 283 -19.39 3.29 10.18
C SER A 283 -18.85 3.24 8.74
N ARG A 284 -17.65 3.79 8.51
CA ARG A 284 -16.96 3.69 7.21
C ARG A 284 -16.37 2.29 7.01
N ALA A 285 -15.78 1.70 8.04
CA ALA A 285 -15.27 0.33 8.01
C ALA A 285 -16.40 -0.67 7.73
N SER A 286 -17.53 -0.53 8.44
CA SER A 286 -18.75 -1.30 8.20
C SER A 286 -19.25 -1.16 6.76
N GLY A 287 -19.35 0.09 6.27
CA GLY A 287 -19.76 0.35 4.89
C GLY A 287 -18.82 -0.28 3.87
N LEU A 288 -17.51 -0.09 3.98
CA LEU A 288 -16.52 -0.69 3.08
C LEU A 288 -16.57 -2.22 3.08
N ALA A 289 -16.80 -2.85 4.23
CA ALA A 289 -16.93 -4.30 4.34
C ALA A 289 -18.19 -4.82 3.62
N LEU A 290 -19.35 -4.23 3.88
CA LEU A 290 -20.61 -4.61 3.20
C LEU A 290 -20.54 -4.33 1.70
N GLY A 291 -20.02 -3.15 1.36
CA GLY A 291 -19.76 -2.76 -0.02
C GLY A 291 -18.86 -3.76 -0.73
N GLY A 292 -17.73 -4.11 -0.11
CA GLY A 292 -16.80 -5.09 -0.67
C GLY A 292 -17.43 -6.46 -0.88
N GLY A 293 -18.27 -6.92 0.08
CA GLY A 293 -19.05 -8.14 -0.06
C GLY A 293 -20.01 -8.09 -1.24
N ALA A 294 -20.77 -6.99 -1.39
CA ALA A 294 -21.70 -6.80 -2.50
C ALA A 294 -20.99 -6.72 -3.86
N GLY A 295 -19.89 -5.98 -3.95
CA GLY A 295 -19.08 -5.87 -5.17
C GLY A 295 -18.45 -7.20 -5.58
N TYR A 296 -18.00 -7.99 -4.61
CA TYR A 296 -17.49 -9.34 -4.85
C TYR A 296 -18.59 -10.30 -5.31
N THR A 297 -19.76 -10.28 -4.68
CA THR A 297 -20.94 -11.03 -5.15
C THR A 297 -21.30 -10.67 -6.58
N LEU A 298 -21.40 -9.38 -6.91
CA LEU A 298 -21.70 -8.92 -8.27
C LEU A 298 -20.66 -9.42 -9.27
N PHE A 299 -19.37 -9.36 -8.91
CA PHE A 299 -18.29 -9.90 -9.71
C PHE A 299 -18.50 -11.40 -9.99
N LEU A 300 -18.74 -12.22 -8.97
CA LEU A 300 -18.92 -13.67 -9.13
C LEU A 300 -20.13 -13.99 -10.02
N THR A 301 -21.26 -13.32 -9.79
CA THR A 301 -22.49 -13.54 -10.56
C THR A 301 -22.30 -13.22 -12.03
N LEU A 302 -21.62 -12.12 -12.37
CA LEU A 302 -21.43 -11.69 -13.75
C LEU A 302 -20.36 -12.49 -14.51
N THR A 303 -19.54 -13.28 -13.82
CA THR A 303 -18.31 -13.81 -14.43
C THR A 303 -18.13 -15.32 -14.30
N LEU A 304 -18.86 -15.97 -13.40
CA LEU A 304 -18.73 -17.42 -13.15
C LEU A 304 -19.98 -18.21 -13.54
N ASP A 305 -20.92 -17.63 -14.30
CA ASP A 305 -22.19 -18.25 -14.69
C ASP A 305 -22.93 -18.94 -13.51
N GLY A 306 -22.80 -18.38 -12.30
CA GLY A 306 -23.42 -18.93 -11.09
C GLY A 306 -22.67 -20.09 -10.41
N ALA A 307 -21.50 -20.51 -10.90
CA ALA A 307 -20.65 -21.48 -10.21
C ALA A 307 -19.84 -20.79 -9.09
N TRP A 308 -20.34 -20.87 -7.85
CA TRP A 308 -19.70 -20.25 -6.69
C TRP A 308 -18.85 -21.28 -5.92
N PRO A 309 -17.51 -21.14 -5.91
CA PRO A 309 -16.68 -21.95 -5.03
C PRO A 309 -17.07 -21.72 -3.56
N SER A 310 -16.95 -22.75 -2.73
CA SER A 310 -17.24 -22.66 -1.29
C SER A 310 -16.45 -21.55 -0.58
N ALA A 311 -15.19 -21.33 -1.00
CA ALA A 311 -14.35 -20.23 -0.52
C ALA A 311 -14.95 -18.84 -0.81
N SER A 312 -15.63 -18.67 -1.96
CA SER A 312 -16.29 -17.42 -2.34
C SER A 312 -17.54 -17.15 -1.51
N ILE A 313 -18.34 -18.18 -1.24
CA ILE A 313 -19.50 -18.09 -0.34
C ILE A 313 -19.06 -17.71 1.07
N ALA A 314 -18.01 -18.36 1.58
CA ALA A 314 -17.44 -18.05 2.88
C ALA A 314 -16.88 -16.62 2.95
N THR A 315 -16.26 -16.13 1.87
CA THR A 315 -15.78 -14.74 1.76
C THR A 315 -16.91 -13.73 1.87
N VAL A 316 -17.98 -13.90 1.06
CA VAL A 316 -19.14 -13.01 1.08
C VAL A 316 -19.79 -13.00 2.46
N THR A 317 -19.92 -14.18 3.06
CA THR A 317 -20.48 -14.36 4.41
C THR A 317 -19.64 -13.64 5.46
N ALA A 318 -18.31 -13.79 5.42
CA ALA A 318 -17.39 -13.12 6.34
C ALA A 318 -17.50 -11.59 6.22
N LEU A 319 -17.52 -11.05 5.00
CA LEU A 319 -17.67 -9.61 4.74
C LEU A 319 -19.04 -9.07 5.18
N GLY A 320 -20.10 -9.84 4.94
CA GLY A 320 -21.46 -9.52 5.39
C GLY A 320 -21.56 -9.43 6.92
N LEU A 321 -21.07 -10.45 7.62
CA LEU A 321 -21.03 -10.50 9.08
C LEU A 321 -20.20 -9.37 9.66
N LEU A 322 -19.01 -9.12 9.11
CA LEU A 322 -18.12 -8.04 9.51
C LEU A 322 -18.83 -6.68 9.42
N GLY A 323 -19.51 -6.45 8.31
CA GLY A 323 -20.33 -5.27 8.05
C GLY A 323 -21.40 -5.01 9.11
N LEU A 324 -22.18 -6.05 9.44
CA LEU A 324 -23.24 -5.98 10.45
C LEU A 324 -22.69 -5.75 11.86
N LEU A 325 -21.57 -6.38 12.21
CA LEU A 325 -20.99 -6.31 13.54
C LEU A 325 -20.33 -4.95 13.84
N LEU A 326 -19.78 -4.27 12.83
CA LEU A 326 -19.07 -2.99 12.97
C LEU A 326 -20.01 -1.77 13.14
N GLY A 327 -21.32 -1.93 12.97
CA GLY A 327 -22.32 -0.89 13.20
C GLY A 327 -23.14 -0.53 11.97
N ARG A 328 -23.77 0.65 11.97
CA ARG A 328 -24.57 1.12 10.84
C ARG A 328 -23.66 1.54 9.68
N PRO A 329 -23.75 0.89 8.51
CA PRO A 329 -22.91 1.23 7.38
C PRO A 329 -23.28 2.60 6.81
N SER A 330 -22.26 3.35 6.40
CA SER A 330 -22.47 4.49 5.52
C SER A 330 -22.78 3.98 4.10
N LEU A 331 -23.95 4.34 3.54
CA LEU A 331 -24.32 4.01 2.16
C LEU A 331 -23.22 4.40 1.17
N THR A 332 -22.65 5.60 1.32
CA THR A 332 -21.55 6.09 0.47
C THR A 332 -20.33 5.19 0.57
N ALA A 333 -19.93 4.76 1.77
CA ALA A 333 -18.81 3.85 1.95
C ALA A 333 -19.10 2.46 1.36
N SER A 334 -20.35 1.98 1.45
CA SER A 334 -20.76 0.73 0.82
C SER A 334 -20.72 0.79 -0.70
N LEU A 335 -21.21 1.87 -1.32
CA LEU A 335 -21.15 2.05 -2.77
C LEU A 335 -19.70 2.13 -3.27
N ILE A 336 -18.85 2.88 -2.57
CA ILE A 336 -17.42 2.95 -2.89
C ILE A 336 -16.76 1.58 -2.74
N GLY A 337 -17.05 0.85 -1.65
CA GLY A 337 -16.56 -0.50 -1.43
C GLY A 337 -16.97 -1.43 -2.57
N ALA A 338 -18.24 -1.43 -2.96
CA ALA A 338 -18.75 -2.29 -4.03
C ALA A 338 -18.09 -2.00 -5.38
N ALA A 339 -18.04 -0.74 -5.78
CA ALA A 339 -17.38 -0.33 -7.02
C ALA A 339 -15.90 -0.73 -7.02
N THR A 340 -15.19 -0.45 -5.93
CA THR A 340 -13.76 -0.76 -5.80
C THR A 340 -13.50 -2.26 -5.91
N TYR A 341 -14.27 -3.09 -5.19
CA TYR A 341 -14.12 -4.54 -5.21
C TYR A 341 -14.42 -5.16 -6.56
N PHE A 342 -15.47 -4.69 -7.22
CA PHE A 342 -15.82 -5.13 -8.56
C PHE A 342 -14.69 -4.80 -9.54
N THR A 343 -14.24 -3.54 -9.59
CA THR A 343 -13.17 -3.11 -10.50
C THR A 343 -11.85 -3.86 -10.24
N LEU A 344 -11.46 -4.01 -8.97
CA LEU A 344 -10.26 -4.77 -8.62
C LEU A 344 -10.41 -6.26 -8.96
N GLY A 345 -11.61 -6.84 -8.78
CA GLY A 345 -11.89 -8.21 -9.17
C GLY A 345 -11.73 -8.44 -10.67
N VAL A 346 -12.30 -7.54 -11.49
CA VAL A 346 -12.11 -7.56 -12.94
C VAL A 346 -10.63 -7.40 -13.30
N ALA A 347 -9.92 -6.46 -12.69
CA ALA A 347 -8.48 -6.26 -12.95
C ALA A 347 -7.65 -7.51 -12.61
N VAL A 348 -7.91 -8.15 -11.46
CA VAL A 348 -7.25 -9.40 -11.05
C VAL A 348 -7.63 -10.55 -11.99
N GLY A 349 -8.89 -10.63 -12.42
CA GLY A 349 -9.35 -11.61 -13.39
C GLY A 349 -8.65 -11.48 -14.74
N VAL A 350 -8.65 -10.28 -15.31
CA VAL A 350 -7.93 -9.94 -16.54
C VAL A 350 -6.44 -10.27 -16.38
N TYR A 351 -5.80 -9.82 -15.30
CA TYR A 351 -4.38 -10.08 -15.08
C TYR A 351 -4.04 -11.57 -14.95
N SER A 352 -4.79 -12.32 -14.13
CA SER A 352 -4.55 -13.74 -13.87
C SER A 352 -4.77 -14.61 -15.11
N ASN A 353 -5.62 -14.18 -16.03
CA ASN A 353 -5.90 -14.81 -17.32
C ASN A 353 -5.11 -14.15 -18.47
N ASN A 354 -3.90 -13.68 -18.18
CA ASN A 354 -2.95 -13.13 -19.17
C ASN A 354 -3.50 -11.95 -19.99
N TRP A 355 -4.19 -11.04 -19.32
CA TRP A 355 -4.87 -9.87 -19.91
C TRP A 355 -6.04 -10.21 -20.83
N SER A 356 -6.55 -11.44 -20.75
CA SER A 356 -7.77 -11.84 -21.45
C SER A 356 -9.02 -11.51 -20.63
N SER A 357 -10.09 -11.09 -21.32
CA SER A 357 -11.45 -11.04 -20.77
C SER A 357 -12.11 -12.41 -20.72
N THR A 358 -11.56 -13.43 -21.38
CA THR A 358 -12.03 -14.82 -21.30
C THR A 358 -11.28 -15.58 -20.22
N TRP A 359 -12.03 -16.25 -19.33
CA TRP A 359 -11.47 -16.88 -18.13
C TRP A 359 -11.67 -18.40 -18.20
N PRO A 360 -10.71 -19.15 -18.78
CA PRO A 360 -10.83 -20.60 -18.95
C PRO A 360 -10.87 -21.35 -17.61
N THR A 361 -10.41 -20.72 -16.52
CA THR A 361 -10.45 -21.28 -15.17
C THR A 361 -11.17 -20.32 -14.21
N PRO A 362 -12.49 -20.19 -14.29
CA PRO A 362 -13.26 -19.20 -13.54
C PRO A 362 -13.13 -19.38 -12.01
N ALA A 363 -13.14 -20.63 -11.53
CA ALA A 363 -12.94 -20.94 -10.10
C ALA A 363 -11.57 -20.46 -9.56
N ARG A 364 -10.51 -20.55 -10.37
CA ARG A 364 -9.17 -20.04 -10.03
C ARG A 364 -9.18 -18.53 -9.87
N THR A 365 -9.81 -17.84 -10.81
CA THR A 365 -9.98 -16.38 -10.75
C THR A 365 -10.77 -15.96 -9.52
N ALA A 366 -11.87 -16.67 -9.23
CA ALA A 366 -12.73 -16.40 -8.08
C ALA A 366 -11.97 -16.43 -6.75
N VAL A 367 -11.11 -17.46 -6.57
CA VAL A 367 -10.26 -17.63 -5.39
C VAL A 367 -9.20 -16.52 -5.27
N LEU A 368 -8.61 -16.08 -6.39
CA LEU A 368 -7.69 -14.93 -6.38
C LEU A 368 -8.40 -13.62 -6.00
N VAL A 369 -9.59 -13.38 -6.54
CA VAL A 369 -10.37 -12.19 -6.21
C VAL A 369 -10.88 -12.23 -4.77
N ALA A 370 -11.16 -13.41 -4.22
CA ALA A 370 -11.50 -13.58 -2.80
C ALA A 370 -10.44 -12.99 -1.87
N MET A 371 -9.16 -13.02 -2.26
CA MET A 371 -8.07 -12.42 -1.47
C MET A 371 -8.20 -10.92 -1.26
N LEU A 372 -8.91 -10.22 -2.17
CA LEU A 372 -9.18 -8.81 -1.96
C LEU A 372 -9.94 -8.60 -0.65
N SER A 373 -10.75 -9.56 -0.19
CA SER A 373 -11.46 -9.48 1.11
C SER A 373 -10.55 -9.33 2.33
N LEU A 374 -9.26 -9.67 2.21
CA LEU A 374 -8.26 -9.45 3.26
C LEU A 374 -8.12 -7.97 3.62
N LEU A 375 -8.37 -7.04 2.68
CA LEU A 375 -8.35 -5.59 2.95
C LEU A 375 -9.35 -5.14 4.02
N PRO A 376 -10.68 -5.31 3.85
CA PRO A 376 -11.69 -4.88 4.81
C PRO A 376 -11.64 -5.72 6.07
N CYS A 377 -11.30 -7.02 5.99
CA CYS A 377 -11.10 -7.86 7.18
C CYS A 377 -9.95 -7.34 8.04
N ALA A 378 -8.77 -7.07 7.45
CA ALA A 378 -7.64 -6.52 8.19
C ALA A 378 -7.93 -5.11 8.72
N TYR A 379 -8.58 -4.26 7.92
CA TYR A 379 -8.99 -2.92 8.33
C TYR A 379 -9.95 -2.96 9.52
N ALA A 380 -10.96 -3.83 9.47
CA ALA A 380 -11.91 -4.04 10.55
C ALA A 380 -11.25 -4.55 11.82
N ALA A 381 -10.49 -5.65 11.74
CA ALA A 381 -9.75 -6.21 12.87
C ALA A 381 -8.93 -5.12 13.58
N PHE A 382 -8.26 -4.28 12.79
CA PHE A 382 -7.44 -3.21 13.31
C PHE A 382 -8.23 -2.12 14.01
N HIS A 383 -9.38 -1.70 13.47
CA HIS A 383 -10.26 -0.73 14.15
C HIS A 383 -10.78 -1.27 15.47
N LEU A 384 -11.14 -2.56 15.50
CA LEU A 384 -11.63 -3.23 16.70
C LEU A 384 -10.57 -3.29 17.81
N LEU A 385 -9.31 -3.57 17.45
CA LEU A 385 -8.17 -3.53 18.38
C LEU A 385 -7.94 -2.14 19.00
N ARG A 386 -8.45 -1.08 18.36
CA ARG A 386 -8.31 0.30 18.84
C ARG A 386 -9.47 0.74 19.74
N ALA A 387 -10.55 -0.04 19.82
CA ALA A 387 -11.69 0.28 20.66
C ALA A 387 -11.25 0.22 22.14
N THR A 388 -11.44 1.32 22.87
CA THR A 388 -11.11 1.41 24.30
C THR A 388 -12.02 0.55 25.17
N GLN A 389 -13.22 0.21 24.67
CA GLN A 389 -14.13 -0.74 25.27
C GLN A 389 -14.39 -1.89 24.31
N LEU A 390 -13.90 -3.08 24.67
CA LEU A 390 -14.12 -4.29 23.90
C LEU A 390 -15.53 -4.81 24.21
N THR A 391 -16.50 -4.56 23.33
CA THR A 391 -17.82 -5.22 23.45
C THR A 391 -17.78 -6.60 22.81
N TRP A 392 -18.75 -7.47 23.14
CA TRP A 392 -18.84 -8.81 22.53
C TRP A 392 -18.90 -8.77 20.99
N ARG A 393 -19.53 -7.73 20.40
CA ARG A 393 -19.56 -7.51 18.95
C ARG A 393 -18.17 -7.27 18.37
N HIS A 394 -17.33 -6.55 19.11
CA HIS A 394 -15.94 -6.30 18.72
C HIS A 394 -15.12 -7.58 18.78
N ALA A 395 -15.29 -8.39 19.83
CA ALA A 395 -14.62 -9.68 19.95
C ALA A 395 -15.03 -10.63 18.81
N ALA A 396 -16.34 -10.73 18.51
CA ALA A 396 -16.84 -11.56 17.42
C ALA A 396 -16.30 -11.12 16.05
N ALA A 397 -16.30 -9.82 15.76
CA ALA A 397 -15.77 -9.32 14.49
C ALA A 397 -14.24 -9.50 14.38
N MET A 398 -13.51 -9.46 15.51
CA MET A 398 -12.09 -9.76 15.55
C MET A 398 -11.82 -11.25 15.27
N VAL A 399 -12.61 -12.16 15.85
CA VAL A 399 -12.53 -13.60 15.58
C VAL A 399 -12.84 -13.89 14.11
N VAL A 400 -13.91 -13.31 13.55
CA VAL A 400 -14.24 -13.49 12.12
C VAL A 400 -13.11 -12.97 11.23
N SER A 401 -12.56 -11.80 11.52
CA SER A 401 -11.48 -11.21 10.72
C SER A 401 -10.18 -12.01 10.80
N LEU A 402 -9.75 -12.36 12.02
CA LEU A 402 -8.52 -13.12 12.25
C LEU A 402 -8.66 -14.57 11.80
N GLY A 403 -9.82 -15.18 12.01
CA GLY A 403 -10.13 -16.53 11.55
C GLY A 403 -10.18 -16.62 10.03
N TRP A 404 -10.78 -15.64 9.35
CA TRP A 404 -10.80 -15.59 7.89
C TRP A 404 -9.42 -15.29 7.30
N THR A 405 -8.69 -14.33 7.88
CA THR A 405 -7.31 -14.06 7.50
C THR A 405 -6.47 -15.32 7.69
N GLY A 406 -6.52 -15.94 8.87
CA GLY A 406 -5.84 -17.19 9.16
C GLY A 406 -6.23 -18.31 8.20
N TYR A 407 -7.51 -18.53 7.91
CA TYR A 407 -7.92 -19.56 6.95
C TYR A 407 -7.28 -19.37 5.57
N LEU A 408 -7.23 -18.12 5.08
CA LEU A 408 -6.62 -17.81 3.79
C LEU A 408 -5.09 -17.81 3.82
N THR A 409 -4.48 -17.57 4.98
CA THR A 409 -3.03 -17.29 5.09
C THR A 409 -2.23 -18.33 5.84
N VAL A 410 -2.85 -19.16 6.69
CA VAL A 410 -2.22 -20.23 7.49
C VAL A 410 -1.41 -21.19 6.64
N PRO A 411 -1.90 -21.66 5.48
CA PRO A 411 -1.09 -22.50 4.59
C PRO A 411 0.19 -21.80 4.11
N ALA A 412 0.20 -20.46 4.12
CA ALA A 412 1.32 -19.64 3.71
C ALA A 412 2.20 -19.16 4.87
N VAL A 413 1.83 -19.26 6.15
CA VAL A 413 2.46 -18.53 7.28
C VAL A 413 4.00 -18.63 7.31
N MET A 414 4.58 -19.76 6.95
CA MET A 414 6.04 -19.94 6.86
C MET A 414 6.69 -19.01 5.81
N ALA A 415 6.01 -18.72 4.69
CA ALA A 415 6.46 -17.83 3.62
C ALA A 415 6.37 -16.32 3.97
N TRP A 416 5.75 -15.98 5.10
CA TRP A 416 5.56 -14.57 5.49
C TRP A 416 6.81 -13.99 6.15
N GLY A 417 7.79 -14.86 6.43
CA GLY A 417 9.12 -14.48 6.86
C GLY A 417 9.15 -13.63 8.15
N PRO A 418 10.26 -12.90 8.37
CA PRO A 418 10.46 -12.09 9.57
C PRO A 418 9.47 -10.92 9.71
N LEU A 419 8.79 -10.51 8.62
CA LEU A 419 8.02 -9.29 8.58
C LEU A 419 6.78 -9.34 9.50
N LEU A 420 6.08 -10.48 9.53
CA LEU A 420 4.91 -10.67 10.40
C LEU A 420 5.29 -10.62 11.89
N TRP A 421 6.46 -11.19 12.23
CA TRP A 421 7.02 -11.14 13.58
C TRP A 421 7.40 -9.71 13.97
N VAL A 422 8.03 -8.96 13.06
CA VAL A 422 8.37 -7.56 13.28
C VAL A 422 7.12 -6.70 13.47
N LEU A 423 6.10 -6.87 12.63
CA LEU A 423 4.84 -6.11 12.73
C LEU A 423 4.11 -6.43 14.04
N THR A 424 4.08 -7.69 14.47
CA THR A 424 3.49 -8.13 15.74
C THR A 424 4.28 -7.62 16.96
N ALA A 425 5.61 -7.67 16.89
CA ALA A 425 6.46 -7.13 17.94
C ALA A 425 6.27 -5.61 18.08
N VAL A 426 6.12 -4.89 16.98
CA VAL A 426 5.91 -3.44 16.97
C VAL A 426 4.56 -3.06 17.57
N THR A 427 3.46 -3.77 17.23
CA THR A 427 2.15 -3.50 17.87
C THR A 427 2.21 -3.77 19.37
N ALA A 428 2.87 -4.84 19.79
CA ALA A 428 3.08 -5.15 21.21
C ALA A 428 3.89 -4.05 21.92
N ILE A 429 5.05 -3.64 21.39
CA ILE A 429 5.90 -2.60 21.97
C ILE A 429 5.16 -1.25 22.04
N ALA A 430 4.43 -0.89 21.00
CA ALA A 430 3.68 0.37 20.96
C ALA A 430 2.51 0.38 21.96
N ALA A 431 1.85 -0.77 22.18
CA ALA A 431 0.83 -0.94 23.20
C ALA A 431 1.42 -0.85 24.61
N ILE A 432 2.57 -1.49 24.86
CA ILE A 432 3.29 -1.42 26.14
C ILE A 432 3.69 0.02 26.47
N ARG A 433 4.27 0.75 25.51
CA ARG A 433 4.69 2.15 25.71
C ARG A 433 3.52 3.07 26.07
N ARG A 434 2.34 2.86 25.47
CA ARG A 434 1.13 3.62 25.83
C ARG A 434 0.69 3.37 27.27
N ARG A 435 0.72 2.12 27.74
CA ARG A 435 0.40 1.80 29.14
C ARG A 435 1.36 2.49 30.10
N ILE A 436 2.66 2.42 29.84
CA ILE A 436 3.69 3.07 30.67
C ILE A 436 3.48 4.59 30.73
N SER A 437 3.14 5.23 29.61
CA SER A 437 2.93 6.68 29.57
C SER A 437 1.64 7.17 30.27
N HIS A 438 0.66 6.30 30.52
CA HIS A 438 -0.58 6.65 31.22
C HIS A 438 -0.54 6.38 32.72
N GLU A 439 0.46 5.65 33.22
CA GLU A 439 0.64 5.36 34.65
C GLU A 439 1.86 6.02 35.34
N PRO A 440 2.35 7.23 34.96
CA PRO A 440 3.50 7.81 35.66
C PRO A 440 3.19 8.19 37.12
N GLY A 441 1.91 8.27 37.52
CA GLY A 441 1.49 8.68 38.87
C GLY A 441 0.89 7.60 39.78
N SER A 442 0.50 6.43 39.26
CA SER A 442 -0.19 5.41 40.07
C SER A 442 0.77 4.50 40.85
N ILE A 443 1.99 4.31 40.36
CA ILE A 443 3.00 3.47 41.02
C ILE A 443 3.64 4.22 42.20
N VAL A 444 3.92 5.53 42.05
CA VAL A 444 4.49 6.34 43.13
C VAL A 444 3.50 6.58 44.27
N ARG A 445 2.19 6.67 44.00
CA ARG A 445 1.13 6.78 45.02
C ARG A 445 0.75 5.47 45.72
N ARG A 446 1.32 4.33 45.32
CA ARG A 446 1.12 3.05 46.03
C ARG A 446 2.29 2.65 46.91
N ILE A 447 3.40 3.39 46.83
CA ILE A 447 4.63 3.14 47.60
C ILE A 447 4.83 4.21 48.69
N LEU A 448 4.20 5.38 48.52
CA LEU A 448 3.96 6.38 49.57
C LEU A 448 2.52 6.24 50.06
#